data_AF-A0A9E4HVH6-F1
#
_entry.id   AF-A0A9E4HVH6-F1
#
_cell.length_a   1.000
_cell.length_b   1.000
_cell.length_c   1.000
_cell.angle_alpha   90.00
_cell.angle_beta   90.00
_cell.angle_gamma   90.00
#
_symmetry.space_group_name_H-M   'P 1'
#
loop_
_entity.id
_entity.type
_entity.pdbx_description
1 polymer ?
#
loop_
_entity_poly.entity_id
_entity_poly.type
_entity_poly.pdbx_seq_one_letter_code
_entity_poly.pdbx_strand_id
1 'polypeptide(L)'
;AWSTNADVLDNLAAAGVEIAEKVLEWRQIAKLKSTYADALVTSIHPDSGRVHTSFSMVGASTGRLSSSDPNLQNIPIRTAEGRQIRTAFVPEDGAVLISADYSQIELRLVAHIANEASMIAAFNDGVDIHAQTASEVFGVPLDEMTSETRRRAKAINFGIIYGISGFGLARQLGIPQGEARSYIDAYFDRFPGIKQYMTDMKLQAREDGYVETLFGRRLYIQGITSSNGAQRGFAERQAINAPIQGTAADIIKQAMVRMPAAITASGLPLRMLLQVHDELIFECPVAHQDEAIALIRGVMEDAAAPVLSLNVPLIAEASAGASWDEAH
;
A
#
# COMPACT_ATOMS: atom_id res chain seq x y z
N ALA A 1 28.90 13.75 12.91
CA ALA A 1 28.04 14.81 12.35
C ALA A 1 26.74 14.85 13.12
N TRP A 2 26.21 16.04 13.43
CA TRP A 2 24.89 16.19 14.05
C TRP A 2 23.81 15.94 12.99
N SER A 3 22.74 15.21 13.35
CA SER A 3 21.62 14.93 12.45
C SER A 3 20.39 15.69 12.91
N THR A 4 19.60 16.17 11.96
CA THR A 4 18.27 16.74 12.21
C THR A 4 17.18 15.95 11.48
N ASN A 5 17.40 14.64 11.24
CA ASN A 5 16.39 13.80 10.60
C ASN A 5 15.12 13.69 11.47
N ALA A 6 13.98 13.34 10.84
CA ALA A 6 12.69 13.24 11.53
C ALA A 6 12.77 12.38 12.80
N ASP A 7 13.28 11.14 12.70
CA ASP A 7 13.49 10.25 13.85
C ASP A 7 14.24 10.89 15.04
N VAL A 8 15.23 11.74 14.75
CA VAL A 8 16.03 12.40 15.81
C VAL A 8 15.20 13.51 16.46
N LEU A 9 14.51 14.30 15.64
CA LEU A 9 13.64 15.38 16.11
C LEU A 9 12.41 14.83 16.86
N ASP A 10 11.84 13.72 16.41
CA ASP A 10 10.70 13.04 17.07
C ASP A 10 11.08 12.59 18.47
N ASN A 11 12.28 12.00 18.64
CA ASN A 11 12.78 11.61 19.96
C ASN A 11 13.00 12.82 20.88
N LEU A 12 13.50 13.94 20.33
CA LEU A 12 13.68 15.18 21.10
C LEU A 12 12.33 15.81 21.47
N ALA A 13 11.36 15.82 20.56
CA ALA A 13 10.01 16.29 20.83
C ALA A 13 9.33 15.44 21.90
N ALA A 14 9.43 14.11 21.82
CA ALA A 14 8.94 13.19 22.84
C ALA A 14 9.61 13.39 24.21
N ALA A 15 10.86 13.86 24.23
CA ALA A 15 11.57 14.24 25.45
C ALA A 15 11.21 15.65 25.97
N GLY A 16 10.24 16.34 25.35
CA GLY A 16 9.74 17.66 25.76
C GLY A 16 10.53 18.84 25.18
N VAL A 17 11.37 18.63 24.17
CA VAL A 17 12.12 19.72 23.52
C VAL A 17 11.23 20.45 22.50
N GLU A 18 10.59 21.54 22.93
CA GLU A 18 9.59 22.29 22.14
C GLU A 18 10.06 22.72 20.75
N ILE A 19 11.32 23.15 20.60
CA ILE A 19 11.85 23.56 19.29
C ILE A 19 11.90 22.41 18.29
N ALA A 20 12.05 21.16 18.74
CA ALA A 20 12.06 20.00 17.85
C ALA A 20 10.68 19.77 17.22
N GLU A 21 9.61 19.90 18.01
CA GLU A 21 8.23 19.82 17.54
C GLU A 21 7.91 20.91 16.52
N LYS A 22 8.25 22.18 16.80
CA LYS A 22 8.03 23.29 15.87
C LYS A 22 8.78 23.12 14.55
N VAL A 23 10.01 22.57 14.59
CA VAL A 23 10.78 22.30 13.37
C VAL A 23 10.13 21.19 12.54
N LEU A 24 9.59 20.14 13.17
CA LEU A 24 8.87 19.08 12.48
C LEU A 24 7.60 19.61 11.81
N GLU A 25 6.79 20.38 12.53
CA GLU A 25 5.58 21.03 12.03
C GLU A 25 5.90 21.96 10.85
N TRP A 26 6.89 22.85 11.02
CA TRP A 26 7.34 23.75 9.95
C TRP A 26 7.78 22.98 8.71
N ARG A 27 8.56 21.89 8.85
CA ARG A 27 9.00 21.07 7.71
C ARG A 27 7.84 20.42 6.98
N GLN A 28 6.85 19.92 7.71
CA GLN A 28 5.66 19.33 7.12
C GLN A 28 4.91 20.37 6.28
N ILE A 29 4.60 21.54 6.85
CA ILE A 29 3.87 22.61 6.16
C ILE A 29 4.69 23.17 4.98
N ALA A 30 5.98 23.43 5.19
CA ALA A 30 6.85 23.94 4.14
C ALA A 30 6.93 22.97 2.96
N LYS A 31 7.03 21.67 3.23
CA LYS A 31 6.98 20.62 2.19
C LYS A 31 5.62 20.61 1.49
N LEU A 32 4.52 20.65 2.23
CA LEU A 32 3.17 20.66 1.64
C LEU A 32 2.96 21.83 0.69
N LYS A 33 3.36 23.04 1.12
CA LYS A 33 3.27 24.25 0.32
C LYS A 33 4.11 24.15 -0.94
N SER A 34 5.42 23.88 -0.79
CA SER A 34 6.37 23.92 -1.91
C SER A 34 6.19 22.75 -2.89
N THR A 35 5.98 21.54 -2.39
CA THR A 35 5.95 20.31 -3.20
C THR A 35 4.59 20.06 -3.83
N TYR A 36 3.50 20.51 -3.20
CA TYR A 36 2.15 20.27 -3.71
C TYR A 36 1.43 21.58 -4.03
N ALA A 37 1.17 22.46 -3.07
CA ALA A 37 0.30 23.61 -3.31
C ALA A 37 0.83 24.54 -4.44
N ASP A 38 2.06 25.02 -4.32
CA ASP A 38 2.68 25.90 -5.32
C ASP A 38 2.94 25.12 -6.63
N ALA A 39 3.51 23.91 -6.51
CA ALA A 39 3.90 23.10 -7.66
C ALA A 39 2.69 22.70 -8.53
N LEU A 40 1.60 22.22 -7.94
CA LEU A 40 0.40 21.81 -8.67
C LEU A 40 -0.19 22.96 -9.48
N VAL A 41 -0.25 24.16 -8.91
CA VAL A 41 -0.73 25.36 -9.62
C VAL A 41 0.17 25.66 -10.82
N THR A 42 1.49 25.58 -10.65
CA THR A 42 2.43 25.79 -11.76
C THR A 42 2.40 24.69 -12.82
N SER A 43 1.91 23.50 -12.49
CA SER A 43 1.79 22.35 -13.40
C SER A 43 0.48 22.35 -14.21
N ILE A 44 -0.40 23.33 -14.05
CA ILE A 44 -1.63 23.43 -14.83
C ILE A 44 -1.27 23.74 -16.29
N HIS A 45 -1.66 22.83 -17.19
CA HIS A 45 -1.40 22.98 -18.61
C HIS A 45 -2.34 24.05 -19.21
N PRO A 46 -1.82 25.10 -19.88
CA PRO A 46 -2.59 26.27 -20.27
C PRO A 46 -3.77 25.94 -21.19
N ASP A 47 -3.60 25.00 -22.12
CA ASP A 47 -4.65 24.70 -23.10
C ASP A 47 -5.77 23.82 -22.55
N SER A 48 -5.46 22.96 -21.58
CA SER A 48 -6.43 21.99 -21.06
C SER A 48 -7.05 22.42 -19.74
N GLY A 49 -6.42 23.36 -19.02
CA GLY A 49 -6.78 23.70 -17.65
C GLY A 49 -6.55 22.57 -16.64
N ARG A 50 -5.89 21.47 -17.03
CA ARG A 50 -5.66 20.28 -16.20
C ARG A 50 -4.18 20.05 -15.94
N VAL A 51 -3.88 19.33 -14.87
CA VAL A 51 -2.52 18.83 -14.58
C VAL A 51 -2.32 17.48 -15.28
N HIS A 52 -1.21 17.32 -16.00
CA HIS A 52 -0.86 16.08 -16.70
C HIS A 52 0.38 15.46 -16.06
N THR A 53 0.18 14.45 -15.21
CA THR A 53 1.29 13.70 -14.61
C THR A 53 1.96 12.77 -15.63
N SER A 54 3.23 12.46 -15.41
CA SER A 54 3.98 11.46 -16.18
C SER A 54 4.10 10.15 -15.41
N PHE A 55 3.54 9.07 -15.94
CA PHE A 55 3.70 7.72 -15.40
C PHE A 55 4.90 7.02 -16.04
N SER A 56 5.90 6.64 -15.24
CA SER A 56 6.95 5.74 -15.68
C SER A 56 6.53 4.29 -15.45
N MET A 57 6.60 3.51 -16.53
CA MET A 57 6.44 2.05 -16.49
C MET A 57 7.74 1.31 -16.14
N VAL A 58 8.87 2.01 -16.20
CA VAL A 58 10.22 1.49 -15.96
C VAL A 58 10.92 2.34 -14.90
N GLY A 59 10.89 1.87 -13.64
CA GLY A 59 11.48 2.63 -12.53
C GLY A 59 11.52 1.83 -11.24
N ALA A 60 10.36 1.45 -10.72
CA ALA A 60 10.29 0.59 -9.54
C ALA A 60 10.74 -0.83 -9.90
N SER A 61 11.66 -1.39 -9.10
CA SER A 61 12.12 -2.77 -9.28
C SER A 61 10.98 -3.78 -9.18
N THR A 62 9.97 -3.49 -8.37
CA THR A 62 8.77 -4.31 -8.18
C THR A 62 7.73 -4.18 -9.29
N GLY A 63 7.97 -3.33 -10.29
CA GLY A 63 7.07 -3.16 -11.41
C GLY A 63 5.87 -2.25 -11.14
N ARG A 64 5.76 -1.63 -9.95
CA ARG A 64 4.79 -0.54 -9.73
C ARG A 64 5.06 0.62 -10.69
N LEU A 65 3.99 1.33 -11.08
CA LEU A 65 4.14 2.61 -11.76
C LEU A 65 4.73 3.63 -10.79
N SER A 66 5.52 4.57 -11.29
CA SER A 66 5.91 5.77 -10.55
C SER A 66 5.38 7.01 -11.27
N SER A 67 5.04 8.05 -10.52
CA SER A 67 4.51 9.31 -11.07
C SER A 67 5.51 10.45 -10.84
N SER A 68 5.67 11.32 -11.85
CA SER A 68 6.44 12.56 -11.76
C SER A 68 5.72 13.72 -12.46
N ASP A 69 6.16 14.93 -12.15
CA ASP A 69 5.77 16.17 -12.84
C ASP A 69 4.25 16.38 -12.97
N PRO A 70 3.47 16.38 -11.87
CA PRO A 70 3.87 16.20 -10.46
C PRO A 70 3.74 14.74 -9.99
N ASN A 71 4.41 14.39 -8.89
CA ASN A 71 4.27 13.06 -8.28
C ASN A 71 2.98 12.97 -7.44
N LEU A 72 1.95 12.37 -8.03
CA LEU A 72 0.63 12.22 -7.41
C LEU A 72 0.56 11.05 -6.42
N GLN A 73 1.53 10.13 -6.45
CA GLN A 73 1.59 9.01 -5.49
C GLN A 73 2.03 9.42 -4.09
N ASN A 74 2.68 10.58 -3.96
CA ASN A 74 3.21 11.04 -2.68
C ASN A 74 2.31 12.04 -1.96
N ILE A 75 1.09 12.34 -2.46
CA ILE A 75 0.19 13.29 -1.81
C ILE A 75 -0.29 12.70 -0.46
N PRO A 76 0.02 13.33 0.68
CA PRO A 76 -0.26 12.73 1.98
C PRO A 76 -1.77 12.56 2.23
N ILE A 77 -2.15 11.41 2.77
CA ILE A 77 -3.54 11.05 3.08
C ILE A 77 -3.86 11.05 4.58
N ARG A 78 -2.85 10.79 5.42
CA ARG A 78 -3.06 10.55 6.86
C ARG A 78 -3.15 11.81 7.71
N THR A 79 -2.76 12.97 7.15
CA THR A 79 -2.74 14.25 7.87
C THR A 79 -3.87 15.15 7.35
N ALA A 80 -4.40 16.00 8.23
CA ALA A 80 -5.48 16.91 7.85
C ALA A 80 -5.04 17.87 6.72
N GLU A 81 -3.81 18.37 6.79
CA GLU A 81 -3.25 19.27 5.78
C GLU A 81 -2.97 18.55 4.45
N GLY A 82 -2.66 17.25 4.51
CA GLY A 82 -2.52 16.41 3.30
C GLY A 82 -3.84 16.21 2.59
N ARG A 83 -4.91 15.92 3.35
CA ARG A 83 -6.28 15.82 2.85
C ARG A 83 -6.77 17.11 2.19
N GLN A 84 -6.40 18.27 2.72
CA GLN A 84 -6.69 19.56 2.08
C GLN A 84 -6.06 19.72 0.69
N ILE A 85 -4.95 19.04 0.37
CA ILE A 85 -4.42 19.04 -1.00
C ILE A 85 -5.33 18.21 -1.92
N ARG A 86 -5.89 17.11 -1.44
CA ARG A 86 -6.79 16.23 -2.22
C ARG A 86 -8.12 16.91 -2.55
N THR A 87 -8.60 17.83 -1.71
CA THR A 87 -9.82 18.62 -2.02
C THR A 87 -9.66 19.53 -3.24
N ALA A 88 -8.42 19.82 -3.66
CA ALA A 88 -8.16 20.62 -4.86
C ALA A 88 -8.28 19.84 -6.17
N PHE A 89 -8.38 18.50 -6.09
CA PHE A 89 -8.63 17.64 -7.25
C PHE A 89 -10.14 17.44 -7.37
N VAL A 90 -10.75 18.12 -8.33
CA VAL A 90 -12.20 18.16 -8.55
C VAL A 90 -12.55 17.65 -9.94
N PRO A 91 -13.75 17.07 -10.13
CA PRO A 91 -14.24 16.67 -11.44
C PRO A 91 -14.68 17.89 -12.27
N GLU A 92 -14.99 17.67 -13.54
CA GLU A 92 -15.69 18.66 -14.36
C GLU A 92 -17.11 18.98 -13.83
N ASP A 93 -17.67 20.12 -14.22
CA ASP A 93 -19.01 20.55 -13.81
C ASP A 93 -20.07 19.48 -14.20
N GLY A 94 -20.87 19.06 -13.21
CA GLY A 94 -21.89 18.02 -13.39
C GLY A 94 -21.34 16.58 -13.36
N ALA A 95 -20.05 16.39 -13.08
CA ALA A 95 -19.42 15.10 -12.88
C ALA A 95 -19.03 14.85 -11.42
N VAL A 96 -18.68 13.61 -11.13
CA VAL A 96 -18.10 13.14 -9.85
C VAL A 96 -16.76 12.49 -10.13
N LEU A 97 -15.86 12.53 -9.14
CA LEU A 97 -14.71 11.64 -9.12
C LEU A 97 -15.12 10.33 -8.46
N ILE A 98 -14.68 9.21 -9.04
CA ILE A 98 -14.82 7.89 -8.44
C ILE A 98 -13.42 7.40 -8.08
N SER A 99 -13.19 7.10 -6.81
CA SER A 99 -12.02 6.37 -6.35
C SER A 99 -12.38 4.90 -6.22
N ALA A 100 -11.53 4.00 -6.72
CA ALA A 100 -11.66 2.57 -6.53
C ALA A 100 -10.32 1.97 -6.09
N ASP A 101 -10.26 1.42 -4.88
CA ASP A 101 -9.05 0.88 -4.26
C ASP A 101 -9.21 -0.61 -3.93
N TYR A 102 -8.14 -1.39 -4.07
CA TYR A 102 -8.19 -2.78 -3.63
C TYR A 102 -8.06 -2.90 -2.12
N SER A 103 -9.13 -3.40 -1.48
CA SER A 103 -9.15 -3.63 -0.04
C SER A 103 -8.13 -4.69 0.39
N GLN A 104 -7.01 -4.22 0.94
CA GLN A 104 -5.94 -5.03 1.53
C GLN A 104 -5.33 -6.05 0.55
N ILE A 105 -5.13 -5.67 -0.73
CA ILE A 105 -4.63 -6.59 -1.77
C ILE A 105 -3.35 -7.33 -1.36
N GLU A 106 -2.38 -6.64 -0.75
CA GLU A 106 -1.12 -7.27 -0.37
C GLU A 106 -1.31 -8.37 0.70
N LEU A 107 -2.24 -8.20 1.65
CA LEU A 107 -2.53 -9.25 2.64
C LEU A 107 -3.27 -10.43 2.03
N ARG A 108 -4.19 -10.19 1.10
CA ARG A 108 -4.86 -11.25 0.34
C ARG A 108 -3.85 -12.07 -0.47
N LEU A 109 -2.87 -11.38 -1.07
CA LEU A 109 -1.77 -12.02 -1.79
C LEU A 109 -0.84 -12.80 -0.86
N VAL A 110 -0.53 -12.29 0.33
CA VAL A 110 0.22 -13.06 1.36
C VAL A 110 -0.51 -14.35 1.69
N ALA A 111 -1.81 -14.27 2.00
CA ALA A 111 -2.62 -15.43 2.33
C ALA A 111 -2.61 -16.49 1.21
N HIS A 112 -2.74 -16.05 -0.05
CA HIS A 112 -2.70 -16.95 -1.20
C HIS A 112 -1.30 -17.53 -1.48
N ILE A 113 -0.27 -16.69 -1.57
CA ILE A 113 1.10 -17.11 -1.92
C ILE A 113 1.68 -18.03 -0.83
N ALA A 114 1.45 -17.70 0.43
CA ALA A 114 1.88 -18.51 1.56
C ALA A 114 0.99 -19.74 1.80
N ASN A 115 -0.12 -19.86 1.04
CA ASN A 115 -1.16 -20.87 1.23
C ASN A 115 -1.59 -20.99 2.71
N GLU A 116 -1.77 -19.83 3.36
CA GLU A 116 -2.03 -19.77 4.79
C GLU A 116 -3.53 -19.97 5.07
N ALA A 117 -3.91 -21.20 5.40
CA ALA A 117 -5.30 -21.62 5.52
C ALA A 117 -6.11 -20.76 6.50
N SER A 118 -5.51 -20.35 7.62
CA SER A 118 -6.19 -19.53 8.63
C SER A 118 -6.53 -18.13 8.10
N MET A 119 -5.61 -17.50 7.37
CA MET A 119 -5.84 -16.20 6.73
C MET A 119 -6.81 -16.29 5.56
N ILE A 120 -6.72 -17.35 4.76
CA ILE A 120 -7.64 -17.59 3.64
C ILE A 120 -9.08 -17.70 4.18
N ALA A 121 -9.29 -18.49 5.23
CA ALA A 121 -10.60 -18.62 5.88
C ALA A 121 -11.10 -17.28 6.43
N ALA A 122 -10.26 -16.54 7.15
CA ALA A 122 -10.62 -15.24 7.72
C ALA A 122 -11.08 -14.24 6.64
N PHE A 123 -10.39 -14.17 5.49
CA PHE A 123 -10.82 -13.31 4.39
C PHE A 123 -12.13 -13.74 3.74
N ASN A 124 -12.35 -15.05 3.59
CA ASN A 124 -13.58 -15.58 3.01
C ASN A 124 -14.79 -15.39 3.94
N ASP A 125 -14.57 -15.40 5.26
CA ASP A 125 -15.59 -15.17 6.27
C ASP A 125 -15.81 -13.67 6.60
N GLY A 126 -15.05 -12.76 5.96
CA GLY A 126 -15.17 -11.31 6.18
C GLY A 126 -14.65 -10.83 7.54
N VAL A 127 -13.74 -11.59 8.16
CA VAL A 127 -13.17 -11.27 9.47
C VAL A 127 -12.05 -10.24 9.34
N ASP A 128 -12.00 -9.26 10.25
CA ASP A 128 -10.87 -8.31 10.34
C ASP A 128 -9.61 -9.05 10.79
N ILE A 129 -8.75 -9.37 9.81
CA ILE A 129 -7.52 -10.13 10.02
C ILE A 129 -6.53 -9.41 10.93
N HIS A 130 -6.53 -8.08 10.94
CA HIS A 130 -5.64 -7.32 11.82
C HIS A 130 -6.08 -7.45 13.27
N ALA A 131 -7.37 -7.29 13.52
CA ALA A 131 -7.92 -7.43 14.86
C ALA A 131 -7.81 -8.89 15.33
N GLN A 132 -8.10 -9.87 14.49
CA GLN A 132 -7.97 -11.28 14.84
C GLN A 132 -6.51 -11.65 15.17
N THR A 133 -5.57 -11.29 14.29
CA THR A 133 -4.14 -11.49 14.53
C THR A 133 -3.70 -10.82 15.82
N ALA A 134 -4.17 -9.60 16.08
CA ALA A 134 -3.86 -8.89 17.31
C ALA A 134 -4.34 -9.66 18.53
N SER A 135 -5.61 -10.08 18.50
CA SER A 135 -6.24 -10.73 19.64
C SER A 135 -5.52 -12.02 20.02
N GLU A 136 -5.14 -12.79 19.01
CA GLU A 136 -4.46 -14.07 19.18
C GLU A 136 -2.98 -13.90 19.55
N VAL A 137 -2.26 -12.93 18.97
CA VAL A 137 -0.82 -12.70 19.25
C VAL A 137 -0.59 -12.00 20.58
N PHE A 138 -1.46 -11.05 20.97
CA PHE A 138 -1.35 -10.33 22.24
C PHE A 138 -2.14 -10.99 23.38
N GLY A 139 -2.95 -12.01 23.08
CA GLY A 139 -3.82 -12.66 24.07
C GLY A 139 -4.90 -11.74 24.64
N VAL A 140 -5.31 -10.70 23.88
CA VAL A 140 -6.32 -9.71 24.30
C VAL A 140 -7.59 -9.95 23.50
N PRO A 141 -8.75 -10.23 24.13
CA PRO A 141 -10.02 -10.36 23.42
C PRO A 141 -10.33 -9.17 22.51
N LEU A 142 -11.00 -9.42 21.37
CA LEU A 142 -11.29 -8.40 20.35
C LEU A 142 -12.06 -7.19 20.89
N ASP A 143 -12.98 -7.45 21.82
CA ASP A 143 -13.86 -6.49 22.50
C ASP A 143 -13.15 -5.66 23.56
N GLU A 144 -12.03 -6.14 24.10
CA GLU A 144 -11.19 -5.43 25.07
C GLU A 144 -10.06 -4.63 24.43
N MET A 145 -9.94 -4.69 23.09
CA MET A 145 -8.82 -4.08 22.37
C MET A 145 -9.02 -2.59 22.15
N THR A 146 -8.18 -1.78 22.80
CA THR A 146 -8.15 -0.32 22.56
C THR A 146 -7.70 0.01 21.14
N SER A 147 -8.07 1.20 20.64
CA SER A 147 -7.62 1.71 19.34
C SER A 147 -6.09 1.78 19.22
N GLU A 148 -5.39 2.04 20.33
CA GLU A 148 -3.94 2.05 20.36
C GLU A 148 -3.37 0.63 20.19
N THR A 149 -3.93 -0.37 20.88
CA THR A 149 -3.55 -1.78 20.74
C THR A 149 -3.76 -2.26 19.31
N ARG A 150 -4.90 -1.91 18.69
CA ARG A 150 -5.18 -2.24 17.28
C ARG A 150 -4.16 -1.61 16.33
N ARG A 151 -3.76 -0.35 16.56
CA ARG A 151 -2.71 0.32 15.77
C ARG A 151 -1.36 -0.39 15.88
N ARG A 152 -0.96 -0.79 17.09
CA ARG A 152 0.29 -1.55 17.33
C ARG A 152 0.24 -2.90 16.63
N ALA A 153 -0.88 -3.60 16.72
CA ALA A 153 -1.05 -4.89 16.05
C ALA A 153 -0.99 -4.79 14.53
N LYS A 154 -1.60 -3.75 13.93
CA LYS A 154 -1.49 -3.48 12.50
C LYS A 154 -0.03 -3.28 12.08
N ALA A 155 0.70 -2.47 12.84
CA ALA A 155 2.13 -2.25 12.62
C ALA A 155 2.96 -3.54 12.71
N ILE A 156 2.60 -4.45 13.63
CA ILE A 156 3.26 -5.75 13.82
C ILE A 156 2.96 -6.68 12.65
N ASN A 157 1.69 -6.82 12.27
CA ASN A 157 1.28 -7.72 11.18
C ASN A 157 1.99 -7.32 9.86
N PHE A 158 1.95 -6.04 9.50
CA PHE A 158 2.70 -5.55 8.35
C PHE A 158 4.22 -5.70 8.52
N GLY A 159 4.76 -5.35 9.69
CA GLY A 159 6.18 -5.51 9.96
C GLY A 159 6.66 -6.95 9.71
N ILE A 160 5.96 -7.93 10.28
CA ILE A 160 6.33 -9.35 10.16
C ILE A 160 6.20 -9.84 8.73
N ILE A 161 5.09 -9.53 8.05
CA ILE A 161 4.88 -9.85 6.63
C ILE A 161 6.00 -9.28 5.76
N TYR A 162 6.48 -8.07 6.07
CA TYR A 162 7.57 -7.45 5.33
C TYR A 162 8.99 -7.84 5.79
N GLY A 163 9.10 -8.87 6.65
CA GLY A 163 10.36 -9.41 7.11
C GLY A 163 11.13 -8.53 8.09
N ILE A 164 10.43 -7.73 8.91
CA ILE A 164 11.06 -6.97 9.99
C ILE A 164 11.79 -7.92 10.95
N SER A 165 12.94 -7.48 11.45
CA SER A 165 13.66 -8.22 12.50
C SER A 165 13.04 -7.93 13.88
N GLY A 166 13.28 -8.81 14.86
CA GLY A 166 12.91 -8.54 16.25
C GLY A 166 13.49 -7.23 16.79
N PHE A 167 14.70 -6.84 16.34
CA PHE A 167 15.28 -5.53 16.63
C PHE A 167 14.45 -4.38 16.05
N GLY A 168 14.06 -4.49 14.76
CA GLY A 168 13.26 -3.48 14.09
C GLY A 168 11.87 -3.33 14.73
N LEU A 169 11.24 -4.46 15.06
CA LEU A 169 9.94 -4.50 15.71
C LEU A 169 10.00 -3.90 17.13
N ALA A 170 11.02 -4.25 17.90
CA ALA A 170 11.26 -3.67 19.23
C ALA A 170 11.39 -2.14 19.17
N ARG A 171 12.18 -1.62 18.21
CA ARG A 171 12.34 -0.18 18.00
C ARG A 171 11.03 0.49 17.60
N GLN A 172 10.26 -0.13 16.70
CA GLN A 172 8.99 0.43 16.21
C GLN A 172 7.91 0.49 17.30
N LEU A 173 7.92 -0.47 18.24
CA LEU A 173 6.94 -0.56 19.32
C LEU A 173 7.40 0.09 20.62
N GLY A 174 8.69 0.40 20.76
CA GLY A 174 9.27 0.88 22.02
C GLY A 174 9.30 -0.17 23.12
N ILE A 175 9.45 -1.46 22.77
CA ILE A 175 9.44 -2.59 23.71
C ILE A 175 10.81 -3.31 23.76
N PRO A 176 11.10 -4.11 24.80
CA PRO A 176 12.30 -4.94 24.84
C PRO A 176 12.38 -5.94 23.67
N GLN A 177 13.60 -6.22 23.19
CA GLN A 177 13.81 -7.16 22.08
C GLN A 177 13.30 -8.58 22.35
N GLY A 178 13.39 -9.05 23.59
CA GLY A 178 12.87 -10.37 23.98
C GLY A 178 11.36 -10.47 23.77
N GLU A 179 10.63 -9.42 24.12
CA GLU A 179 9.18 -9.32 23.94
C GLU A 179 8.79 -9.23 22.46
N ALA A 180 9.53 -8.42 21.67
CA ALA A 180 9.33 -8.36 20.23
C ALA A 180 9.57 -9.73 19.56
N ARG A 181 10.55 -10.50 20.03
CA ARG A 181 10.81 -11.85 19.54
C ARG A 181 9.68 -12.81 19.87
N SER A 182 9.14 -12.78 21.09
CA SER A 182 7.99 -13.62 21.44
C SER A 182 6.75 -13.31 20.59
N TYR A 183 6.52 -12.05 20.21
CA TYR A 183 5.42 -11.72 19.28
C TYR A 183 5.64 -12.29 17.88
N ILE A 184 6.87 -12.26 17.38
CA ILE A 184 7.21 -12.87 16.08
C ILE A 184 7.04 -14.38 16.13
N ASP A 185 7.52 -15.03 17.20
CA ASP A 185 7.43 -16.48 17.36
C ASP A 185 5.95 -16.92 17.45
N ALA A 186 5.14 -16.24 18.27
CA ALA A 186 3.70 -16.50 18.38
C ALA A 186 2.96 -16.28 17.04
N TYR A 187 3.32 -15.24 16.28
CA TYR A 187 2.77 -15.01 14.95
C TYR A 187 3.06 -16.18 14.00
N PHE A 188 4.29 -16.69 13.98
CA PHE A 188 4.66 -17.80 13.10
C PHE A 188 4.13 -19.15 13.53
N ASP A 189 3.91 -19.35 14.83
CA ASP A 189 3.20 -20.54 15.32
C ASP A 189 1.73 -20.54 14.87
N ARG A 190 1.14 -19.35 14.73
CA ARG A 190 -0.22 -19.17 14.21
C ARG A 190 -0.32 -19.24 12.69
N PHE A 191 0.64 -18.64 11.99
CA PHE A 191 0.70 -18.57 10.53
C PHE A 191 1.92 -19.32 9.97
N PRO A 192 1.96 -20.66 10.10
CA PRO A 192 3.11 -21.46 9.71
C PRO A 192 3.40 -21.40 8.20
N GLY A 193 2.37 -21.20 7.36
CA GLY A 193 2.53 -21.03 5.91
C GLY A 193 3.35 -19.80 5.57
N ILE A 194 3.16 -18.70 6.31
CA ILE A 194 3.95 -17.47 6.13
C ILE A 194 5.42 -17.70 6.49
N LYS A 195 5.70 -18.39 7.60
CA LYS A 195 7.08 -18.74 7.99
C LYS A 195 7.77 -19.56 6.91
N GLN A 196 7.05 -20.55 6.36
CA GLN A 196 7.55 -21.40 5.30
C GLN A 196 7.83 -20.58 4.03
N TYR A 197 6.86 -19.78 3.58
CA TYR A 197 7.01 -18.86 2.45
C TYR A 197 8.25 -17.96 2.58
N MET A 198 8.42 -17.31 3.73
CA MET A 198 9.57 -16.43 3.98
C MET A 198 10.91 -17.18 3.92
N THR A 199 10.92 -18.45 4.32
CA THR A 199 12.11 -19.31 4.23
C THR A 199 12.39 -19.67 2.78
N ASP A 200 11.38 -20.08 2.04
CA ASP A 200 11.48 -20.49 0.64
C ASP A 200 11.93 -19.35 -0.27
N MET A 201 11.38 -18.14 -0.09
CA MET A 201 11.81 -16.97 -0.88
C MET A 201 13.27 -16.60 -0.64
N LYS A 202 13.79 -16.77 0.59
CA LYS A 202 15.20 -16.53 0.88
C LYS A 202 16.09 -17.60 0.24
N LEU A 203 15.65 -18.85 0.22
CA LEU A 203 16.37 -19.95 -0.42
C LEU A 203 16.40 -19.75 -1.93
N GLN A 204 15.24 -19.55 -2.55
CA GLN A 204 15.11 -19.28 -3.98
C GLN A 204 15.97 -18.09 -4.42
N ALA A 205 15.89 -16.95 -3.69
CA ALA A 205 16.70 -15.79 -4.02
C ALA A 205 18.21 -16.05 -3.92
N ARG A 206 18.66 -16.94 -3.02
CA ARG A 206 20.07 -17.32 -2.89
C ARG A 206 20.53 -18.27 -3.99
N GLU A 207 19.66 -19.18 -4.42
CA GLU A 207 19.95 -20.18 -5.45
C GLU A 207 19.90 -19.58 -6.85
N ASP A 208 18.82 -18.86 -7.16
CA ASP A 208 18.55 -18.34 -8.50
C ASP A 208 19.07 -16.90 -8.71
N GLY A 209 19.26 -16.15 -7.62
CA GLY A 209 19.61 -14.72 -7.66
C GLY A 209 18.42 -13.79 -7.94
N TYR A 210 17.21 -14.33 -8.10
CA TYR A 210 15.97 -13.59 -8.31
C TYR A 210 14.77 -14.29 -7.65
N VAL A 211 13.65 -13.57 -7.57
CA VAL A 211 12.32 -14.09 -7.20
C VAL A 211 11.30 -13.68 -8.27
N GLU A 212 10.15 -14.36 -8.30
CA GLU A 212 9.10 -14.12 -9.31
C GLU A 212 7.75 -13.76 -8.67
N THR A 213 6.99 -12.90 -9.36
CA THR A 213 5.56 -12.69 -9.07
C THR A 213 4.72 -13.87 -9.61
N LEU A 214 3.44 -13.95 -9.23
CA LEU A 214 2.51 -14.94 -9.79
C LEU A 214 2.28 -14.82 -11.32
N PHE A 215 2.59 -13.66 -11.91
CA PHE A 215 2.53 -13.43 -13.36
C PHE A 215 3.88 -13.62 -14.08
N GLY A 216 4.89 -14.14 -13.39
CA GLY A 216 6.22 -14.43 -13.97
C GLY A 216 7.16 -13.23 -14.12
N ARG A 217 6.85 -12.05 -13.56
CA ARG A 217 7.81 -10.94 -13.45
C ARG A 217 8.95 -11.34 -12.53
N ARG A 218 10.19 -11.23 -13.03
CA ARG A 218 11.43 -11.49 -12.28
C ARG A 218 11.95 -10.23 -11.58
N LEU A 219 12.40 -10.40 -10.34
CA LEU A 219 13.10 -9.38 -9.57
C LEU A 219 14.44 -9.92 -9.08
N TYR A 220 15.53 -9.39 -9.63
CA TYR A 220 16.89 -9.76 -9.22
C TYR A 220 17.24 -9.17 -7.85
N ILE A 221 17.65 -10.02 -6.91
CA ILE A 221 17.89 -9.64 -5.52
C ILE A 221 19.38 -9.40 -5.28
N GLN A 222 19.80 -8.15 -5.47
CA GLN A 222 21.19 -7.74 -5.28
C GLN A 222 21.62 -7.86 -3.80
N GLY A 223 22.78 -8.47 -3.57
CA GLY A 223 23.36 -8.61 -2.23
C GLY A 223 22.83 -9.78 -1.41
N ILE A 224 22.02 -10.68 -1.98
CA ILE A 224 21.46 -11.85 -1.29
C ILE A 224 22.53 -12.85 -0.79
N THR A 225 23.69 -12.90 -1.46
CA THR A 225 24.86 -13.68 -1.06
C THR A 225 25.95 -12.84 -0.39
N SER A 226 25.68 -11.56 -0.07
CA SER A 226 26.67 -10.68 0.53
C SER A 226 27.16 -11.22 1.87
N SER A 227 28.47 -11.15 2.12
CA SER A 227 29.06 -11.46 3.42
C SER A 227 28.64 -10.44 4.49
N ASN A 228 28.31 -9.21 4.09
CA ASN A 228 27.78 -8.18 4.97
C ASN A 228 26.35 -8.51 5.42
N GLY A 229 26.18 -8.78 6.70
CA GLY A 229 24.88 -9.18 7.27
C GLY A 229 23.77 -8.15 7.13
N ALA A 230 24.08 -6.85 7.17
CA ALA A 230 23.08 -5.80 7.00
C ALA A 230 22.57 -5.72 5.56
N GLN A 231 23.49 -5.79 4.59
CA GLN A 231 23.15 -5.82 3.16
C GLN A 231 22.36 -7.09 2.81
N ARG A 232 22.82 -8.25 3.29
CA ARG A 232 22.13 -9.53 3.10
C ARG A 232 20.75 -9.53 3.73
N GLY A 233 20.60 -9.03 4.96
CA GLY A 233 19.30 -8.93 5.62
C GLY A 233 18.32 -7.99 4.89
N PHE A 234 18.81 -6.93 4.26
CA PHE A 234 17.98 -6.09 3.38
C PHE A 234 17.57 -6.82 2.09
N ALA A 235 18.50 -7.56 1.47
CA ALA A 235 18.21 -8.40 0.31
C ALA A 235 17.18 -9.49 0.62
N GLU A 236 17.29 -10.16 1.77
CA GLU A 236 16.30 -11.17 2.21
C GLU A 236 14.90 -10.57 2.39
N ARG A 237 14.79 -9.35 2.94
CA ARG A 237 13.49 -8.64 3.03
C ARG A 237 12.94 -8.31 1.64
N GLN A 238 13.79 -7.88 0.72
CA GLN A 238 13.36 -7.64 -0.66
C GLN A 238 12.85 -8.93 -1.32
N ALA A 239 13.55 -10.06 -1.12
CA ALA A 239 13.12 -11.36 -1.67
C ALA A 239 11.73 -11.77 -1.18
N ILE A 240 11.39 -11.49 0.09
CA ILE A 240 10.06 -11.75 0.65
C ILE A 240 9.02 -10.78 0.09
N ASN A 241 9.33 -9.48 -0.01
CA ASN A 241 8.31 -8.46 -0.31
C ASN A 241 8.03 -8.33 -1.80
N ALA A 242 9.04 -8.57 -2.63
CA ALA A 242 9.01 -8.39 -4.07
C ALA A 242 7.89 -9.18 -4.77
N PRO A 243 7.70 -10.49 -4.50
CA PRO A 243 6.63 -11.27 -5.12
C PRO A 243 5.24 -10.73 -4.79
N ILE A 244 5.00 -10.33 -3.54
CA ILE A 244 3.71 -9.78 -3.07
C ILE A 244 3.44 -8.44 -3.75
N GLN A 245 4.36 -7.48 -3.59
CA GLN A 245 4.18 -6.12 -4.11
C GLN A 245 4.14 -6.11 -5.65
N GLY A 246 4.96 -6.95 -6.28
CA GLY A 246 5.00 -7.07 -7.74
C GLY A 246 3.73 -7.71 -8.29
N THR A 247 3.19 -8.74 -7.62
CA THR A 247 1.92 -9.35 -8.03
C THR A 247 0.77 -8.35 -7.90
N ALA A 248 0.73 -7.52 -6.85
CA ALA A 248 -0.25 -6.44 -6.74
C ALA A 248 -0.10 -5.42 -7.90
N ALA A 249 1.14 -5.08 -8.26
CA ALA A 249 1.42 -4.21 -9.41
C ALA A 249 1.00 -4.83 -10.75
N ASP A 250 1.09 -6.14 -10.90
CA ASP A 250 0.64 -6.85 -12.09
C ASP A 250 -0.90 -6.87 -12.16
N ILE A 251 -1.59 -7.12 -11.05
CA ILE A 251 -3.06 -7.14 -10.96
C ILE A 251 -3.66 -5.76 -11.30
N ILE A 252 -3.16 -4.67 -10.70
CA ILE A 252 -3.67 -3.33 -11.01
C ILE A 252 -3.45 -2.97 -12.49
N LYS A 253 -2.33 -3.39 -13.09
CA LYS A 253 -2.08 -3.20 -14.52
C LYS A 253 -3.02 -4.02 -15.40
N GLN A 254 -3.33 -5.25 -15.01
CA GLN A 254 -4.34 -6.06 -15.70
C GLN A 254 -5.72 -5.37 -15.66
N ALA A 255 -6.11 -4.83 -14.51
CA ALA A 255 -7.34 -4.05 -14.39
C ALA A 255 -7.34 -2.84 -15.35
N MET A 256 -6.25 -2.05 -15.34
CA MET A 256 -6.09 -0.90 -16.24
C MET A 256 -6.14 -1.27 -17.72
N VAL A 257 -5.57 -2.42 -18.13
CA VAL A 257 -5.59 -2.87 -19.53
C VAL A 257 -6.99 -3.30 -19.97
N ARG A 258 -7.79 -3.88 -19.05
CA ARG A 258 -9.15 -4.33 -19.33
C ARG A 258 -10.17 -3.20 -19.33
N MET A 259 -9.91 -2.16 -18.53
CA MET A 259 -10.84 -1.07 -18.28
C MET A 259 -11.33 -0.35 -19.55
N PRO A 260 -10.48 0.01 -20.55
CA PRO A 260 -10.94 0.70 -21.76
C PRO A 260 -11.98 -0.09 -22.57
N ALA A 261 -11.80 -1.41 -22.68
CA ALA A 261 -12.73 -2.27 -23.40
C ALA A 261 -14.07 -2.38 -22.65
N ALA A 262 -14.02 -2.52 -21.32
CA ALA A 262 -15.22 -2.56 -20.48
C ALA A 262 -16.01 -1.24 -20.53
N ILE A 263 -15.32 -0.10 -20.45
CA ILE A 263 -15.92 1.25 -20.61
C ILE A 263 -16.60 1.34 -21.98
N THR A 264 -15.88 1.00 -23.06
CA THR A 264 -16.41 1.08 -24.43
C THR A 264 -17.65 0.20 -24.61
N ALA A 265 -17.62 -1.04 -24.09
CA ALA A 265 -18.75 -1.97 -24.20
C ALA A 265 -19.98 -1.53 -23.39
N SER A 266 -19.78 -0.87 -22.25
CA SER A 266 -20.87 -0.35 -21.41
C SER A 266 -21.58 0.86 -22.01
N GLY A 267 -20.90 1.63 -22.87
CA GLY A 267 -21.40 2.90 -23.37
C GLY A 267 -21.47 4.02 -22.32
N LEU A 268 -20.94 3.79 -21.11
CA LEU A 268 -20.93 4.78 -20.04
C LEU A 268 -19.96 5.94 -20.38
N PRO A 269 -20.35 7.20 -20.09
CA PRO A 269 -19.46 8.36 -20.17
C PRO A 269 -18.48 8.37 -18.98
N LEU A 270 -17.57 7.39 -18.96
CA LEU A 270 -16.60 7.15 -17.89
C LEU A 270 -15.17 7.31 -18.39
N ARG A 271 -14.34 8.06 -17.65
CA ARG A 271 -12.94 8.28 -17.98
C ARG A 271 -12.03 7.86 -16.84
N MET A 272 -11.06 7.00 -17.11
CA MET A 272 -9.96 6.69 -16.17
C MET A 272 -8.93 7.82 -16.20
N LEU A 273 -8.62 8.39 -15.04
CA LEU A 273 -7.75 9.56 -14.89
C LEU A 273 -6.38 9.21 -14.32
N LEU A 274 -6.34 8.53 -13.18
CA LEU A 274 -5.11 8.33 -12.41
C LEU A 274 -5.00 6.89 -11.89
N GLN A 275 -3.76 6.48 -11.66
CA GLN A 275 -3.41 5.31 -10.87
C GLN A 275 -2.54 5.76 -9.70
N VAL A 276 -2.94 5.43 -8.48
CA VAL A 276 -2.23 5.82 -7.25
C VAL A 276 -2.15 4.61 -6.34
N HIS A 277 -0.96 4.04 -6.14
CA HIS A 277 -0.78 2.81 -5.35
C HIS A 277 -1.60 1.62 -5.86
N ASP A 278 -2.67 1.24 -5.17
CA ASP A 278 -3.66 0.20 -5.46
C ASP A 278 -5.02 0.78 -5.90
N GLU A 279 -5.09 2.10 -6.03
CA GLU A 279 -6.27 2.89 -6.39
C GLU A 279 -6.26 3.29 -7.87
N LEU A 280 -7.44 3.22 -8.50
CA LEU A 280 -7.75 3.82 -9.79
C LEU A 280 -8.79 4.93 -9.59
N ILE A 281 -8.55 6.08 -10.22
CA ILE A 281 -9.44 7.25 -10.12
C ILE A 281 -10.07 7.51 -11.48
N PHE A 282 -11.36 7.78 -11.45
CA PHE A 282 -12.19 8.01 -12.63
C PHE A 282 -13.00 9.29 -12.49
N GLU A 283 -13.59 9.71 -13.59
CA GLU A 283 -14.54 10.81 -13.69
C GLU A 283 -15.71 10.39 -14.57
N CYS A 284 -16.93 10.68 -14.12
CA CYS A 284 -18.15 10.47 -14.90
C CYS A 284 -19.27 11.44 -14.47
N PRO A 285 -20.28 11.72 -15.32
CA PRO A 285 -21.47 12.47 -14.92
C PRO A 285 -22.16 11.86 -13.70
N VAL A 286 -22.66 12.71 -12.79
CA VAL A 286 -23.33 12.29 -11.54
C VAL A 286 -24.42 11.23 -11.80
N ALA A 287 -25.17 11.38 -12.89
CA ALA A 287 -26.27 10.49 -13.24
C ALA A 287 -25.85 9.03 -13.50
N HIS A 288 -24.56 8.76 -13.75
CA HIS A 288 -24.03 7.43 -14.09
C HIS A 288 -23.14 6.84 -12.99
N GLN A 289 -23.01 7.49 -11.84
CA GLN A 289 -22.03 7.12 -10.82
C GLN A 289 -22.19 5.66 -10.32
N ASP A 290 -23.41 5.19 -10.10
CA ASP A 290 -23.66 3.86 -9.53
C ASP A 290 -23.34 2.75 -10.55
N GLU A 291 -23.71 2.96 -11.81
CA GLU A 291 -23.38 2.06 -12.93
C GLU A 291 -21.86 2.03 -13.17
N ALA A 292 -21.20 3.18 -13.11
CA ALA A 292 -19.76 3.29 -13.24
C ALA A 292 -19.04 2.57 -12.09
N ILE A 293 -19.46 2.76 -10.84
CA ILE A 293 -18.91 2.06 -9.67
C ILE A 293 -19.04 0.54 -9.84
N ALA A 294 -20.21 0.05 -10.24
CA ALA A 294 -20.43 -1.38 -10.45
C ALA A 294 -19.50 -1.96 -11.54
N LEU A 295 -19.35 -1.25 -12.67
CA LEU A 295 -18.44 -1.64 -13.75
C LEU A 295 -16.98 -1.69 -13.28
N ILE A 296 -16.51 -0.63 -12.62
CA ILE A 296 -15.13 -0.50 -12.15
C ILE A 296 -14.79 -1.64 -11.19
N ARG A 297 -15.66 -1.87 -10.19
CA ARG A 297 -15.48 -2.94 -9.21
C ARG A 297 -15.39 -4.30 -9.87
N GLY A 298 -16.32 -4.64 -10.77
CA GLY A 298 -16.29 -5.91 -11.50
C GLY A 298 -14.98 -6.11 -12.27
N VAL A 299 -14.53 -5.10 -13.01
CA VAL A 299 -13.28 -5.19 -13.79
C VAL A 299 -12.06 -5.38 -12.89
N MET A 300 -12.00 -4.68 -11.75
CA MET A 300 -10.90 -4.80 -10.80
C MET A 300 -10.92 -6.16 -10.08
N GLU A 301 -12.06 -6.57 -9.53
CA GLU A 301 -12.18 -7.84 -8.80
C GLU A 301 -11.85 -9.05 -9.71
N ASP A 302 -12.16 -8.97 -11.01
CA ASP A 302 -11.86 -10.01 -12.00
C ASP A 302 -10.47 -9.88 -12.68
N ALA A 303 -9.67 -8.86 -12.34
CA ALA A 303 -8.45 -8.51 -13.08
C ALA A 303 -7.41 -9.64 -13.16
N ALA A 304 -7.38 -10.53 -12.17
CA ALA A 304 -6.46 -11.66 -12.13
C ALA A 304 -6.88 -12.83 -13.05
N ALA A 305 -8.19 -13.04 -13.26
CA ALA A 305 -8.72 -14.18 -14.00
C ALA A 305 -8.62 -13.98 -15.53
N PRO A 306 -8.46 -15.03 -16.36
CA PRO A 306 -8.28 -16.44 -15.99
C PRO A 306 -6.81 -16.80 -15.73
N VAL A 307 -5.88 -15.84 -15.84
CA VAL A 307 -4.44 -16.10 -15.72
C VAL A 307 -4.09 -16.64 -14.33
N LEU A 308 -4.76 -16.13 -13.30
CA LEU A 308 -4.59 -16.53 -11.92
C LEU A 308 -5.94 -16.73 -11.24
N SER A 309 -6.10 -17.86 -10.55
CA SER A 309 -7.20 -18.12 -9.63
C SER A 309 -6.66 -17.98 -8.20
N LEU A 310 -7.08 -16.93 -7.50
CA LEU A 310 -6.69 -16.69 -6.12
C LEU A 310 -7.58 -17.50 -5.17
N ASN A 311 -7.00 -18.01 -4.08
CA ASN A 311 -7.75 -18.68 -3.00
C ASN A 311 -8.57 -17.70 -2.14
N VAL A 312 -8.30 -16.40 -2.31
CA VAL A 312 -8.95 -15.29 -1.63
C VAL A 312 -9.46 -14.32 -2.69
N PRO A 313 -10.74 -13.92 -2.67
CA PRO A 313 -11.28 -12.99 -3.65
C PRO A 313 -10.58 -11.63 -3.55
N LEU A 314 -10.35 -10.99 -4.68
CA LEU A 314 -10.03 -9.56 -4.70
C LEU A 314 -11.32 -8.79 -4.40
N ILE A 315 -11.20 -7.71 -3.62
CA ILE A 315 -12.32 -6.83 -3.30
C ILE A 315 -11.90 -5.41 -3.66
N ALA A 316 -12.71 -4.74 -4.47
CA ALA A 316 -12.54 -3.33 -4.80
C ALA A 316 -13.58 -2.51 -4.03
N GLU A 317 -13.10 -1.60 -3.18
CA GLU A 317 -13.94 -0.60 -2.53
C GLU A 317 -13.96 0.64 -3.43
N ALA A 318 -15.15 1.12 -3.79
CA ALA A 318 -15.29 2.26 -4.68
C ALA A 318 -16.36 3.22 -4.20
N SER A 319 -16.06 4.51 -4.27
CA SER A 319 -16.94 5.58 -3.81
C SER A 319 -16.82 6.82 -4.70
N ALA A 320 -17.90 7.62 -4.76
CA ALA A 320 -17.98 8.84 -5.56
C ALA A 320 -17.99 10.08 -4.67
N GLY A 321 -17.33 11.15 -5.11
CA GLY A 321 -17.26 12.42 -4.38
C GLY A 321 -17.07 13.63 -5.28
N ALA A 322 -17.29 14.83 -4.74
CA ALA A 322 -17.07 16.09 -5.44
C ALA A 322 -15.59 16.51 -5.46
N SER A 323 -14.74 15.79 -4.73
CA SER A 323 -13.28 15.92 -4.80
C SER A 323 -12.61 14.56 -4.54
N TRP A 324 -11.30 14.47 -4.78
CA TRP A 324 -10.57 13.25 -4.49
C TRP A 324 -10.59 12.91 -2.98
N ASP A 325 -10.62 13.91 -2.10
CA ASP A 325 -10.73 13.66 -0.65
C ASP A 325 -12.10 13.07 -0.26
N GLU A 326 -13.18 13.48 -0.94
CA GLU A 326 -14.53 12.97 -0.66
C GLU A 326 -14.77 11.58 -1.25
N ALA A 327 -14.14 11.27 -2.38
CA ALA A 327 -14.26 9.97 -3.04
C ALA A 327 -13.40 8.88 -2.37
N HIS A 328 -12.42 9.26 -1.57
CA HIS A 328 -11.45 8.36 -0.94
C HIS A 328 -11.78 8.08 0.52
#